data_AF-A0A7N0ULW9-F1
#
_entry.id   AF-A0A7N0ULW9-F1
#
_cell.length_a   1.000
_cell.length_b   1.000
_cell.length_c   1.000
_cell.angle_alpha   90.00
_cell.angle_beta   90.00
_cell.angle_gamma   90.00
#
_symmetry.space_group_name_H-M   'P 1'
#
loop_
_entity.id
_entity.type
_entity.pdbx_description
1 polymer ?
#
loop_
_entity_poly.entity_id
_entity_poly.type
_entity_poly.pdbx_seq_one_letter_code
_entity_poly.pdbx_strand_id
1 'polypeptide(L)' 'MDQIVGGKFKLGRKIGSGSFGELYLGVNMQTGEEVAVKMVCESCDASESLWLF' A
#
# COMPACT_ATOMS: atom_id res chain seq x y z
N MET A 1 3.08 14.92 -2.97
CA MET A 1 3.49 14.03 -4.08
C MET A 1 2.37 13.05 -4.33
N ASP A 2 1.87 13.00 -5.55
CA ASP A 2 0.83 12.07 -5.98
C ASP A 2 1.51 10.78 -6.44
N GLN A 3 1.38 9.69 -5.69
CA GLN A 3 1.92 8.40 -6.09
C GLN A 3 0.96 7.73 -7.07
N ILE A 4 1.34 7.69 -8.35
CA ILE A 4 0.53 7.06 -9.38
C ILE A 4 1.07 5.66 -9.64
N VAL A 5 0.25 4.64 -9.38
CA VAL A 5 0.57 3.24 -9.60
C VAL A 5 0.08 2.82 -10.99
N GLY A 6 1.01 2.28 -11.79
CA GLY A 6 0.71 1.78 -13.14
C GLY A 6 0.14 2.83 -14.10
N GLY A 7 0.30 4.12 -13.83
CA GLY A 7 -0.24 5.22 -14.63
C GLY A 7 -1.77 5.38 -14.58
N LYS A 8 -2.49 4.57 -13.79
CA LYS A 8 -3.96 4.50 -13.78
C LYS A 8 -4.58 4.75 -12.41
N PHE A 9 -3.89 4.34 -11.35
CA PHE A 9 -4.40 4.42 -9.99
C PHE A 9 -3.65 5.47 -9.21
N LYS A 10 -4.39 6.40 -8.62
CA LYS A 10 -3.87 7.41 -7.72
C LYS A 10 -3.86 6.85 -6.31
N LEU A 11 -2.69 6.73 -5.71
CA LEU A 11 -2.55 6.31 -4.33
C LEU A 11 -2.92 7.48 -3.40
N GLY A 12 -3.83 7.21 -2.49
CA GLY A 12 -4.29 8.12 -1.46
C GLY A 12 -3.73 7.76 -0.09
N ARG A 13 -4.53 8.00 0.95
CA ARG A 13 -4.11 7.79 2.34
C ARG A 13 -3.94 6.31 2.68
N LYS A 14 -3.01 6.03 3.59
CA LYS A 14 -2.88 4.72 4.23
C LYS A 14 -4.15 4.39 5.02
N ILE A 15 -4.67 3.19 4.82
CA ILE A 15 -5.88 2.68 5.49
C ILE A 15 -5.56 1.55 6.47
N GLY A 16 -4.40 0.91 6.35
CA GLY A 16 -3.99 -0.13 7.28
C GLY A 16 -2.51 -0.51 7.14
N SER A 17 -2.01 -1.22 8.13
CA SER A 17 -0.68 -1.84 8.11
C SER A 17 -0.71 -3.13 8.91
N GLY A 18 0.01 -4.14 8.44
CA GLY A 18 0.16 -5.40 9.15
C GLY A 18 1.45 -6.12 8.74
N SER A 19 1.62 -7.34 9.22
CA SER A 19 2.81 -8.18 8.96
C SER A 19 3.08 -8.40 7.46
N PHE A 20 2.03 -8.33 6.64
CA PHE A 20 2.10 -8.54 5.19
C PHE A 20 2.32 -7.26 4.38
N GLY A 21 2.64 -6.14 5.05
CA GLY A 21 2.88 -4.84 4.45
C GLY A 21 1.79 -3.80 4.75
N GLU A 22 1.79 -2.75 3.94
CA GLU A 22 0.95 -1.57 4.11
C GLU A 22 -0.21 -1.55 3.12
N LEU A 23 -1.38 -1.09 3.56
CA LEU A 23 -2.60 -1.00 2.76
C LEU A 23 -2.97 0.47 2.57
N TYR A 24 -3.15 0.88 1.32
CA TYR A 24 -3.49 2.24 0.93
C TYR A 24 -4.83 2.27 0.19
N LEU A 25 -5.55 3.38 0.34
CA LEU A 25 -6.70 3.68 -0.50
C LEU A 25 -6.21 4.24 -1.82
N GLY A 26 -6.47 3.56 -2.93
CA GLY A 26 -6.28 4.05 -4.27
C GLY A 26 -7.59 4.52 -4.89
N VAL A 27 -7.52 5.40 -5.88
CA VAL A 27 -8.66 5.79 -6.71
C VAL A 27 -8.27 5.60 -8.17
N ASN A 28 -9.11 4.91 -8.94
CA ASN A 28 -8.94 4.81 -10.38
C ASN A 28 -9.18 6.18 -11.02
N MET A 29 -8.20 6.72 -11.71
CA MET A 29 -8.32 8.04 -12.34
C MET A 29 -9.24 8.03 -13.58
N GLN A 30 -9.51 6.86 -14.15
CA GLN A 30 -10.40 6.72 -15.31
C GLN A 30 -11.87 6.58 -14.92
N THR A 31 -12.15 5.81 -13.86
CA THR A 31 -13.52 5.50 -13.43
C THR A 31 -13.95 6.19 -12.15
N GLY A 32 -13.01 6.71 -11.36
CA GLY A 32 -13.28 7.27 -10.04
C GLY A 32 -13.51 6.22 -8.95
N GLU A 33 -13.34 4.92 -9.27
CA GLU A 33 -13.57 3.85 -8.30
C GLU A 33 -12.48 3.78 -7.23
N GLU A 34 -12.91 3.64 -5.98
CA GLU A 34 -12.03 3.43 -4.83
C GLU A 34 -11.56 1.97 -4.77
N VAL A 35 -10.25 1.77 -4.72
CA VAL A 35 -9.60 0.46 -4.68
C VAL A 35 -8.65 0.37 -3.50
N ALA A 36 -8.47 -0.81 -2.93
CA ALA A 36 -7.44 -1.02 -1.91
C ALA A 36 -6.13 -1.48 -2.57
N VAL A 37 -5.05 -0.73 -2.37
CA VAL A 37 -3.71 -1.06 -2.88
C VAL A 37 -2.89 -1.62 -1.74
N LYS A 38 -2.59 -2.92 -1.81
CA LYS A 38 -1.71 -3.60 -0.86
C LYS A 38 -0.27 -3.52 -1.35
N MET A 39 0.56 -2.81 -0.62
CA MET A 39 2.01 -2.77 -0.82
C MET A 39 2.62 -3.93 -0.04
N VAL A 40 3.25 -4.86 -0.75
CA VAL A 40 3.99 -5.98 -0.16
C VAL A 40 5.46 -5.62 -0.13
N CYS A 41 6.14 -5.84 1.00
CA CYS A 41 7.59 -5.73 1.06
C CYS A 41 8.20 -6.88 0.26
N GLU A 42 8.68 -6.62 -0.95
CA GLU A 42 9.51 -7.56 -1.73
C GLU A 42 10.97 -7.61 -1.22
N SER A 43 11.35 -6.64 -0.39
CA SER A 43 12.57 -6.65 0.40
C SER A 43 12.21 -6.37 1.86
N CYS A 44 11.78 -7.41 2.57
CA CYS A 44 12.02 -7.46 4.01
C CYS A 44 13.54 -7.59 4.19
N ASP A 45 14.24 -6.50 4.51
CA ASP A 45 15.35 -6.67 5.43
C ASP A 45 14.70 -7.10 6.74
N ALA A 46 14.68 -8.41 6.98
CA ALA A 46 14.07 -9.04 8.16
C ALA A 46 14.88 -8.79 9.44
N SER A 47 15.48 -7.60 9.55
CA SER A 47 16.04 -7.03 10.77
C SER A 47 15.01 -5.96 11.17
N GLU A 48 13.96 -6.26 11.91
CA GLU A 48 14.01 -6.79 13.25
C GLU A 48 12.77 -7.66 13.49
N SER A 49 13.02 -8.95 13.59
CA SER A 49 12.13 -9.89 14.26
C SER A 49 11.96 -9.49 15.73
N LEU A 50 11.00 -8.61 16.01
CA LEU A 50 10.45 -8.39 17.34
C LEU A 50 8.95 -8.66 17.32
N TRP A 51 8.58 -9.84 16.81
CA TRP A 51 7.43 -10.58 17.32
C TRP A 51 7.84 -11.22 18.65
N LEU A 52 7.96 -10.39 19.70
CA LEU A 52 8.07 -10.86 21.07
C LEU A 52 6.93 -10.24 21.87
N PHE A 53 6.08 -11.15 22.38
CA PHE A 53 4.92 -11.02 23.26
C PHE A 53 3.55 -10.81 22.58
#